data_AF-A0A1P8KC58-F1
#
_entry.id   AF-A0A1P8KC58-F1
#
_cell.length_a   1.000
_cell.length_b   1.000
_cell.length_c   1.000
_cell.angle_alpha   90.00
_cell.angle_beta   90.00
_cell.angle_gamma   90.00
#
_symmetry.space_group_name_H-M   'P 1'
#
loop_
_entity.id
_entity.type
_entity.pdbx_description
1 polymer ?
#
loop_
_entity_poly.entity_id
_entity_poly.type
_entity_poly.pdbx_seq_one_letter_code
_entity_poly.pdbx_strand_id
1 'polypeptide(L)'
;MPALQHFAIRSLFLVACVILASCQKAELRYSASLDRAALMLLAFPTWQANGPGLVQQVDLSATANDKHNTQPPATRAEITPIYVVRLDETHAALLTNTRAIAEDNQRPYTCHMCPGFVGAYFFEHDANGWRMTARQDAATQSGVEGDIGTTSIAKLSDGHYALASEWGSCWQGYPLVAWHSSVGQQ
;
A
#
# COMPACT_ATOMS: atom_id res chain seq x y z
N MET A 1 2.93 -18.14 -74.64
CA MET A 1 2.26 -19.46 -74.63
C MET A 1 3.28 -20.51 -75.02
N PRO A 2 3.40 -21.68 -74.37
CA PRO A 2 2.99 -22.11 -73.02
C PRO A 2 4.26 -22.59 -72.23
N ALA A 3 4.29 -23.19 -71.04
CA ALA A 3 3.29 -23.67 -70.09
C ALA A 3 3.86 -23.58 -68.65
N LEU A 4 2.94 -23.35 -67.71
CA LEU A 4 3.06 -23.59 -66.27
C LEU A 4 3.54 -25.02 -65.94
N GLN A 5 4.24 -25.20 -64.80
CA GLN A 5 3.80 -26.15 -63.75
C GLN A 5 4.54 -26.03 -62.39
N HIS A 6 3.78 -25.62 -61.38
CA HIS A 6 3.62 -26.18 -60.02
C HIS A 6 4.85 -26.70 -59.24
N PHE A 7 5.06 -26.19 -58.02
CA PHE A 7 5.03 -27.04 -56.82
C PHE A 7 4.79 -26.20 -55.55
N ALA A 8 3.65 -26.47 -54.90
CA ALA A 8 3.31 -26.01 -53.57
C ALA A 8 3.75 -27.07 -52.54
N ILE A 9 4.36 -26.63 -51.44
CA ILE A 9 4.60 -27.42 -50.21
C ILE A 9 4.24 -26.44 -49.06
N ARG A 10 3.02 -26.40 -48.53
CA ARG A 10 2.40 -27.26 -47.50
C ARG A 10 3.26 -27.54 -46.26
N SER A 11 2.92 -26.80 -45.20
CA SER A 11 2.54 -27.34 -43.88
C SER A 11 3.62 -27.78 -42.87
N LEU A 12 3.25 -27.55 -41.60
CA LEU A 12 3.80 -28.05 -40.32
C LEU A 12 5.03 -27.30 -39.74
N PHE A 13 4.77 -26.38 -38.80
CA PHE A 13 5.25 -26.50 -37.41
C PHE A 13 4.27 -25.74 -36.51
N LEU A 14 3.16 -26.41 -36.23
CA LEU A 14 2.27 -26.16 -35.11
C LEU A 14 2.73 -27.16 -34.04
N VAL A 15 3.08 -26.70 -32.84
CA VAL A 15 2.96 -27.39 -31.53
C VAL A 15 4.06 -26.94 -30.55
N ALA A 16 3.59 -26.59 -29.35
CA ALA A 16 4.29 -26.56 -28.07
C ALA A 16 5.17 -25.35 -27.75
N CYS A 17 4.53 -24.26 -27.35
CA CYS A 17 4.90 -23.55 -26.12
C CYS A 17 3.64 -23.01 -25.44
N VAL A 18 2.75 -23.91 -25.03
CA VAL A 18 1.77 -23.63 -23.96
C VAL A 18 2.54 -23.71 -22.65
N ILE A 19 3.34 -22.67 -22.37
CA ILE A 19 4.06 -22.55 -21.11
C ILE A 19 3.30 -21.53 -20.26
N LEU A 20 2.50 -22.09 -19.36
CA LEU A 20 2.24 -21.57 -18.02
C LEU A 20 1.70 -20.13 -17.96
N ALA A 21 0.45 -19.95 -18.37
CA ALA A 21 -0.41 -19.03 -17.64
C ALA A 21 -0.67 -19.63 -16.24
N SER A 22 0.31 -19.56 -15.34
CA SER A 22 0.06 -19.75 -13.92
C SER A 22 -0.74 -18.54 -13.47
N CYS A 23 -2.04 -18.59 -13.70
CA CYS A 23 -3.01 -17.81 -12.96
C CYS A 23 -2.90 -18.34 -11.52
N GLN A 24 -1.91 -17.83 -10.76
CA GLN A 24 -1.82 -18.05 -9.33
C GLN A 24 -3.14 -17.50 -8.78
N LYS A 25 -4.09 -18.39 -8.51
CA LYS A 25 -5.25 -18.03 -7.71
C LYS A 25 -4.66 -17.49 -6.42
N ALA A 26 -4.79 -16.19 -6.19
CA ALA A 26 -4.45 -15.59 -4.92
C ALA A 26 -5.19 -16.41 -3.85
N GLU A 27 -4.45 -17.14 -3.04
CA GLU A 27 -5.02 -17.92 -1.96
C GLU A 27 -5.75 -16.93 -1.05
N LEU A 28 -7.05 -17.14 -0.85
CA LEU A 28 -7.83 -16.31 0.07
C LEU A 28 -7.28 -16.56 1.48
N ARG A 29 -6.71 -15.51 2.07
CA ARG A 29 -6.15 -15.54 3.42
C ARG A 29 -7.11 -14.89 4.39
N TYR A 30 -7.23 -15.49 5.56
CA TYR A 30 -8.11 -15.02 6.62
C TYR A 30 -7.33 -14.82 7.92
N SER A 31 -7.79 -13.87 8.72
CA SER A 31 -7.39 -13.71 10.11
C SER A 31 -8.57 -13.96 11.02
N ALA A 32 -8.37 -14.72 12.10
CA ALA A 32 -9.40 -14.94 13.12
C ALA A 32 -9.68 -13.68 13.98
N SER A 33 -8.81 -12.67 13.91
CA SER A 33 -8.92 -11.48 14.76
C SER A 33 -8.51 -10.19 14.04
N LEU A 34 -8.80 -9.05 14.67
CA LEU A 34 -8.35 -7.73 14.26
C LEU A 34 -6.97 -7.35 14.85
N ASP A 35 -6.16 -8.34 15.26
CA ASP A 35 -4.77 -8.09 15.65
C ASP A 35 -3.98 -7.43 14.50
N ARG A 36 -3.19 -6.40 14.82
CA ARG A 36 -2.50 -5.61 13.79
C ARG A 36 -1.49 -6.44 13.01
N ALA A 37 -0.73 -7.30 13.69
CA ALA A 37 0.27 -8.13 13.03
C ALA A 37 -0.39 -9.16 12.12
N ALA A 38 -1.51 -9.76 12.55
CA ALA A 38 -2.29 -10.66 11.73
C ALA A 38 -2.83 -9.97 10.46
N LEU A 39 -3.40 -8.76 10.59
CA LEU A 39 -3.87 -8.00 9.44
C LEU A 39 -2.74 -7.52 8.53
N MET A 40 -1.57 -7.16 9.09
CA MET A 40 -0.38 -6.84 8.31
C MET A 40 0.05 -8.01 7.42
N LEU A 41 -0.01 -9.26 7.92
CA LEU A 41 0.34 -10.45 7.12
C LEU A 41 -0.66 -10.76 6.01
N LEU A 42 -1.90 -10.27 6.10
CA LEU A 42 -2.86 -10.33 5.00
C LEU A 42 -2.52 -9.32 3.89
N ALA A 43 -2.09 -8.11 4.25
CA ALA A 43 -1.68 -7.06 3.30
C ALA A 43 -0.27 -7.29 2.73
N PHE A 44 0.64 -7.82 3.55
CA PHE A 44 2.06 -8.00 3.32
C PHE A 44 2.54 -9.36 3.84
N PRO A 45 2.46 -10.41 3.01
CA PRO A 45 2.79 -11.79 3.40
C PRO A 45 4.16 -12.02 4.04
N THR A 46 5.13 -11.17 3.75
CA THR A 46 6.52 -11.28 4.22
C THR A 46 6.82 -10.29 5.34
N TRP A 47 5.82 -9.57 5.85
CA TRP A 47 6.01 -8.53 6.84
C TRP A 47 6.47 -9.10 8.19
N GLN A 48 7.36 -8.36 8.83
CA GLN A 48 7.82 -8.61 10.19
C GLN A 48 7.92 -7.28 10.93
N ALA A 49 7.60 -7.30 12.22
CA ALA A 49 7.63 -6.09 13.05
C ALA A 49 9.02 -5.45 13.17
N ASN A 50 10.08 -6.20 12.89
CA ASN A 50 11.47 -5.76 13.01
C ASN A 50 12.33 -6.30 11.87
N GLY A 51 13.46 -5.64 11.63
CA GLY A 51 14.45 -6.10 10.67
C GLY A 51 14.00 -5.95 9.21
N PRO A 52 14.56 -6.75 8.28
CA PRO A 52 14.31 -6.59 6.85
C PRO A 52 12.84 -6.75 6.44
N GLY A 53 12.04 -7.52 7.19
CA GLY A 53 10.62 -7.72 6.91
C GLY A 53 9.74 -6.49 7.15
N LEU A 54 10.28 -5.42 7.76
CA LEU A 54 9.58 -4.13 7.84
C LEU A 54 9.47 -3.46 6.44
N VAL A 55 10.41 -3.79 5.55
CA VAL A 55 10.50 -3.20 4.22
C VAL A 55 9.70 -4.00 3.22
N GLN A 56 8.76 -3.35 2.56
CA GLN A 56 7.85 -3.94 1.58
C GLN A 56 7.88 -3.15 0.27
N GLN A 57 7.41 -3.77 -0.82
CA GLN A 57 7.13 -3.05 -2.06
C GLN A 57 5.68 -2.55 -2.07
N VAL A 58 5.53 -1.27 -2.40
CA VAL A 58 4.25 -0.55 -2.38
C VAL A 58 4.11 0.35 -3.60
N ASP A 59 2.86 0.68 -3.93
CA ASP A 59 2.57 1.72 -4.93
C ASP A 59 2.33 3.07 -4.25
N LEU A 60 3.30 3.98 -4.39
CA LEU A 60 3.24 5.33 -3.85
C LEU A 60 3.09 6.38 -4.96
N SER A 61 2.70 5.95 -6.16
CA SER A 61 2.58 6.82 -7.35
C SER A 61 1.26 7.59 -7.41
N ALA A 62 0.24 7.11 -6.70
CA ALA A 62 -1.07 7.75 -6.62
C ALA A 62 -1.35 8.15 -5.17
N THR A 63 -1.42 9.46 -4.91
CA THR A 63 -1.86 9.99 -3.62
C THR A 63 -3.11 10.85 -3.81
N ALA A 64 -3.97 10.91 -2.80
CA ALA A 64 -5.20 11.69 -2.87
C ALA A 64 -4.96 13.22 -2.84
N ASN A 65 -3.80 13.68 -2.37
CA ASN A 65 -3.63 15.08 -1.93
C ASN A 65 -2.58 15.86 -2.71
N ASP A 66 -1.45 15.23 -3.10
CA ASP A 66 -0.32 15.95 -3.71
C ASP A 66 0.39 15.10 -4.77
N LYS A 67 0.38 15.60 -6.01
CA LYS A 67 1.04 14.98 -7.16
C LYS A 67 2.53 15.27 -7.26
N HIS A 68 3.08 16.16 -6.42
CA HIS A 68 4.48 16.61 -6.51
C HIS A 68 5.41 15.76 -5.66
N ASN A 69 4.87 15.08 -4.65
CA ASN A 69 5.60 14.20 -3.74
C ASN A 69 5.28 12.71 -3.95
N THR A 70 4.95 12.31 -5.18
CA THR A 70 4.73 10.91 -5.54
C THR A 70 6.05 10.17 -5.69
N GLN A 71 6.06 8.87 -5.38
CA GLN A 71 7.19 7.99 -5.67
C GLN A 71 6.83 7.01 -6.80
N PRO A 72 7.80 6.38 -7.49
CA PRO A 72 7.50 5.41 -8.52
C PRO A 72 6.62 4.24 -8.02
N PRO A 73 5.87 3.58 -8.92
CA PRO A 73 5.27 2.29 -8.60
C PRO A 73 6.35 1.30 -8.14
N ALA A 74 5.99 0.39 -7.22
CA ALA A 74 6.92 -0.58 -6.61
C ALA A 74 8.07 0.05 -5.81
N THR A 75 7.80 1.16 -5.13
CA THR A 75 8.73 1.78 -4.18
C THR A 75 8.95 0.87 -2.97
N ARG A 76 10.21 0.77 -2.51
CA ARG A 76 10.52 0.12 -1.24
C ARG A 76 10.17 1.07 -0.11
N ALA A 77 9.42 0.60 0.88
CA ALA A 77 9.04 1.41 2.03
C ALA A 77 9.05 0.59 3.33
N GLU A 78 9.43 1.23 4.44
CA GLU A 78 9.16 0.72 5.78
C GLU A 78 7.67 0.90 6.09
N ILE A 79 6.99 -0.17 6.53
CA ILE A 79 5.56 -0.13 6.81
C ILE A 79 5.30 -0.51 8.27
N THR A 80 4.76 0.45 9.02
CA THR A 80 4.46 0.28 10.44
C THR A 80 2.95 0.42 10.69
N PRO A 81 2.28 -0.56 11.30
CA PRO A 81 0.85 -0.45 11.63
C PRO A 81 0.63 0.57 12.75
N ILE A 82 -0.28 1.52 12.54
CA ILE A 82 -0.61 2.58 13.51
C ILE A 82 -1.90 2.23 14.25
N TYR A 83 -2.99 2.02 13.51
CA TYR A 83 -4.33 1.83 14.05
C TYR A 83 -5.06 0.70 13.33
N VAL A 84 -5.91 -0.02 14.06
CA VAL A 84 -6.99 -0.82 13.49
C VAL A 84 -8.29 -0.23 13.99
N VAL A 85 -9.16 0.15 13.06
CA VAL A 85 -10.44 0.79 13.33
C VAL A 85 -11.54 -0.17 12.87
N ARG A 86 -12.39 -0.58 13.81
CA ARG A 86 -13.62 -1.30 13.46
C ARG A 86 -14.63 -0.29 12.94
N LEU A 87 -15.04 -0.44 11.68
CA LEU A 87 -15.98 0.45 11.01
C LEU A 87 -17.42 0.05 11.37
N ASP A 88 -17.70 -1.26 11.33
CA ASP A 88 -18.93 -1.87 11.83
C ASP A 88 -18.67 -3.34 12.26
N GLU A 89 -19.72 -4.15 12.46
CA GLU A 89 -19.58 -5.55 12.88
C GLU A 89 -18.86 -6.45 11.87
N THR A 90 -18.88 -6.06 10.60
CA THR A 90 -18.35 -6.82 9.46
C THR A 90 -17.20 -6.14 8.76
N HIS A 91 -16.93 -4.85 9.01
CA HIS A 91 -15.88 -4.09 8.32
C HIS A 91 -14.86 -3.48 9.28
N ALA A 92 -13.59 -3.49 8.87
CA ALA A 92 -12.50 -2.84 9.58
C ALA A 92 -11.47 -2.23 8.62
N ALA A 93 -10.70 -1.27 9.12
CA ALA A 93 -9.57 -0.69 8.41
C ALA A 93 -8.28 -0.78 9.25
N LEU A 94 -7.18 -1.15 8.61
CA LEU A 94 -5.83 -1.00 9.13
C LEU A 94 -5.20 0.24 8.50
N LEU A 95 -4.65 1.11 9.34
CA LEU A 95 -3.90 2.29 8.94
C LEU A 95 -2.42 2.09 9.26
N THR A 96 -1.55 2.49 8.33
CA THR A 96 -0.10 2.31 8.43
C THR A 96 0.63 3.63 8.19
N ASN A 97 1.81 3.76 8.81
CA ASN A 97 2.81 4.75 8.45
C ASN A 97 3.74 4.08 7.44
N THR A 98 3.84 4.66 6.26
CA THR A 98 4.62 4.16 5.14
C THR A 98 5.71 5.17 4.81
N ARG A 99 6.95 4.77 5.03
CA ARG A 99 8.13 5.62 4.85
C ARG A 99 8.94 5.08 3.67
N ALA A 100 8.97 5.82 2.56
CA ALA A 100 9.76 5.42 1.39
C ALA A 100 11.24 5.28 1.78
N ILE A 101 11.95 4.37 1.14
CA ILE A 101 13.39 4.14 1.36
C ILE A 101 14.15 4.70 0.16
N ALA A 102 15.24 5.43 0.43
CA ALA A 102 16.12 5.93 -0.61
C ALA A 102 16.80 4.77 -1.35
N GLU A 103 16.91 4.89 -2.68
CA GLU A 103 17.43 3.83 -3.56
C GLU A 103 18.87 3.41 -3.22
N ASP A 104 19.67 4.34 -2.69
CA ASP A 104 21.11 4.18 -2.49
C ASP A 104 21.52 3.60 -1.13
N ASN A 105 20.72 3.78 -0.07
CA ASN A 105 21.25 3.66 1.30
C ASN A 105 20.46 2.74 2.25
N GLN A 106 19.38 2.09 1.79
CA GLN A 106 18.46 1.33 2.65
C GLN A 106 17.93 2.14 3.86
N ARG A 107 18.01 3.47 3.81
CA ARG A 107 17.54 4.38 4.84
C ARG A 107 16.23 5.03 4.39
N PRO A 108 15.36 5.42 5.33
CA PRO A 108 14.19 6.23 5.01
C PRO A 108 14.59 7.45 4.16
N TYR A 109 13.83 7.67 3.10
CA TYR A 109 13.93 8.83 2.23
C TYR A 109 13.55 10.06 3.05
N THR A 110 14.58 10.85 3.37
CA THR A 110 14.49 11.98 4.28
C THR A 110 14.85 13.24 3.50
N CYS A 111 13.83 13.95 3.03
CA CYS A 111 13.98 15.34 2.59
C CYS A 111 13.10 16.22 3.46
N HIS A 112 13.52 17.47 3.68
CA HIS A 112 12.89 18.32 4.70
C HIS A 112 11.38 18.52 4.47
N MET A 113 10.95 18.73 3.22
CA MET A 113 9.53 18.90 2.88
C MET A 113 8.87 17.61 2.37
N CYS A 114 9.54 16.47 2.46
CA CYS A 114 8.98 15.22 1.99
C CYS A 114 8.01 14.67 3.05
N PRO A 115 6.75 14.41 2.72
CA PRO A 115 5.81 13.84 3.65
C PRO A 115 6.06 12.34 3.86
N GLY A 116 5.55 11.80 4.96
CA GLY A 116 5.25 10.37 5.06
C GLY A 116 3.96 10.02 4.32
N PHE A 117 3.72 8.73 4.12
CA PHE A 117 2.52 8.21 3.48
C PHE A 117 1.66 7.46 4.51
N VAL A 118 0.35 7.57 4.37
CA VAL A 118 -0.59 6.73 5.11
C VAL A 118 -1.16 5.68 4.18
N GLY A 119 -0.88 4.41 4.48
CA GLY A 119 -1.54 3.29 3.82
C GLY A 119 -2.84 2.92 4.53
N ALA A 120 -3.89 2.61 3.77
CA ALA A 120 -5.18 2.15 4.28
C ALA A 120 -5.56 0.80 3.64
N TYR A 121 -5.85 -0.19 4.49
CA TYR A 121 -6.22 -1.55 4.08
C TYR A 121 -7.57 -1.89 4.70
N PHE A 122 -8.53 -2.31 3.88
CA PHE A 122 -9.90 -2.57 4.30
C PHE A 122 -10.16 -4.06 4.36
N PHE A 123 -10.93 -4.48 5.36
CA PHE A 123 -11.21 -5.87 5.67
C PHE A 123 -12.70 -6.10 5.86
N GLU A 124 -13.15 -7.27 5.43
CA GLU A 124 -14.49 -7.80 5.67
C GLU A 124 -14.41 -9.08 6.50
N HIS A 125 -15.37 -9.28 7.40
CA HIS A 125 -15.52 -10.47 8.22
C HIS A 125 -16.62 -11.38 7.69
N ASP A 126 -16.29 -12.64 7.45
CA ASP A 126 -17.26 -13.69 7.13
C ASP A 126 -17.09 -14.91 8.05
N ALA A 127 -17.73 -16.03 7.71
CA ALA A 127 -17.69 -17.27 8.51
C ALA A 127 -16.26 -17.84 8.69
N ASN A 128 -15.32 -17.50 7.82
CA ASN A 128 -13.92 -17.93 7.87
C ASN A 128 -13.01 -16.92 8.60
N GLY A 129 -13.49 -15.71 8.88
CA GLY A 129 -12.75 -14.64 9.55
C GLY A 129 -12.61 -13.38 8.69
N TRP A 130 -11.62 -12.56 9.04
CA TRP A 130 -11.31 -11.30 8.36
C TRP A 130 -10.48 -11.54 7.10
N ARG A 131 -10.93 -11.07 5.95
CA ARG A 131 -10.17 -11.04 4.70
C ARG A 131 -9.96 -9.61 4.24
N MET A 132 -8.84 -9.33 3.57
CA MET A 132 -8.62 -8.03 2.94
C MET A 132 -9.47 -7.91 1.67
N THR A 133 -10.12 -6.77 1.49
CA THR A 133 -10.98 -6.48 0.33
C THR A 133 -10.50 -5.32 -0.50
N ALA A 134 -9.80 -4.36 0.11
CA ALA A 134 -9.16 -3.28 -0.61
C ALA A 134 -7.81 -2.89 0.03
N ARG A 135 -6.91 -2.40 -0.81
CA ARG A 135 -5.56 -1.95 -0.45
C ARG A 135 -5.28 -0.62 -1.12
N GLN A 136 -4.88 0.38 -0.33
CA GLN A 136 -4.41 1.68 -0.80
C GLN A 136 -3.10 1.99 -0.08
N ASP A 137 -1.98 1.83 -0.76
CA ASP A 137 -0.66 2.00 -0.13
C ASP A 137 -0.31 3.47 0.17
N ALA A 138 -0.96 4.40 -0.53
CA ALA A 138 -0.80 5.85 -0.36
C ALA A 138 -2.17 6.56 -0.34
N ALA A 139 -3.00 6.23 0.64
CA ALA A 139 -4.33 6.82 0.80
C ALA A 139 -4.27 8.35 1.05
N THR A 140 -3.28 8.80 1.81
CA THR A 140 -3.01 10.23 2.02
C THR A 140 -1.52 10.45 2.33
N GLN A 141 -1.09 11.71 2.31
CA GLN A 141 0.24 12.15 2.71
C GLN A 141 0.13 13.19 3.81
N SER A 142 1.06 13.15 4.77
CA SER A 142 1.17 14.15 5.83
C SER A 142 2.61 14.18 6.35
N GLY A 143 2.94 15.24 7.07
CA GLY A 143 4.22 15.36 7.75
C GLY A 143 5.36 15.84 6.88
N VAL A 144 6.56 15.63 7.39
CA VAL A 144 7.85 16.14 6.92
C VAL A 144 8.93 15.12 7.22
N GLU A 145 10.08 15.23 6.58
CA GLU A 145 11.22 14.33 6.79
C GLU A 145 10.88 12.85 6.58
N GLY A 146 9.92 12.58 5.69
CA GLY A 146 9.48 11.24 5.33
C GLY A 146 8.65 10.53 6.41
N ASP A 147 8.11 11.27 7.39
CA ASP A 147 7.25 10.72 8.45
C ASP A 147 5.94 11.52 8.56
N ILE A 148 4.86 10.86 8.99
CA ILE A 148 3.53 11.46 9.15
C ILE A 148 3.32 12.19 10.48
N GLY A 149 4.33 12.21 11.36
CA GLY A 149 4.25 12.83 12.67
C GLY A 149 3.42 12.04 13.69
N THR A 150 2.96 12.75 14.71
CA THR A 150 2.09 12.18 15.75
C THR A 150 0.68 12.06 15.20
N THR A 151 0.02 10.94 15.46
CA THR A 151 -1.32 10.68 14.93
C THR A 151 -2.34 10.39 16.02
N SER A 152 -3.61 10.61 15.70
CA SER A 152 -4.76 10.19 16.52
C SER A 152 -5.97 9.88 15.65
N ILE A 153 -6.90 9.08 16.18
CA ILE A 153 -8.17 8.76 15.53
C ILE A 153 -9.31 9.41 16.30
N ALA A 154 -10.17 10.12 15.58
CA ALA A 154 -11.42 10.65 16.09
C ALA A 154 -12.60 9.93 15.43
N LYS A 155 -13.53 9.38 16.24
CA LYS A 155 -14.81 8.90 15.73
C LYS A 155 -15.72 10.09 15.49
N LEU A 156 -16.18 10.27 14.25
CA LEU A 156 -17.09 11.36 13.86
C LEU A 156 -18.55 10.94 14.02
N SER A 157 -18.86 9.72 13.59
CA SER A 157 -20.15 9.05 13.73
C SER A 157 -19.96 7.54 13.55
N ASP A 158 -21.03 6.75 13.60
CA ASP A 158 -20.92 5.31 13.32
C ASP A 158 -20.39 5.07 11.90
N GLY A 159 -19.40 4.19 11.77
CA GLY A 159 -18.70 3.93 10.50
C GLY A 159 -17.77 5.05 10.01
N HIS A 160 -17.74 6.22 10.65
CA HIS A 160 -17.02 7.40 10.14
C HIS A 160 -15.95 7.85 11.12
N TYR A 161 -14.72 7.92 10.63
CA TYR A 161 -13.54 8.26 11.42
C TYR A 161 -12.66 9.26 10.69
N ALA A 162 -11.98 10.10 11.47
CA ALA A 162 -10.92 10.97 10.99
C ALA A 162 -9.57 10.52 11.54
N LEU A 163 -8.55 10.56 10.68
CA LEU A 163 -7.15 10.51 11.09
C LEU A 163 -6.65 11.95 11.21
N ALA A 164 -6.22 12.33 12.41
CA ALA A 164 -5.49 13.56 12.64
C ALA A 164 -3.99 13.26 12.69
N SER A 165 -3.21 14.17 12.12
CA SER A 165 -1.75 14.14 12.08
C SER A 165 -1.21 15.52 12.46
N GLU A 166 -0.25 15.50 13.38
CA GLU A 166 0.46 16.64 13.93
C GLU A 166 1.94 16.49 13.65
N TRP A 167 2.54 17.53 13.09
CA TRP A 167 3.96 17.53 12.80
C TRP A 167 4.54 18.93 12.85
N GLY A 168 5.85 18.98 13.05
CA GLY A 168 6.59 20.22 12.96
C GLY A 168 8.07 19.96 12.66
N SER A 169 8.73 20.97 12.10
CA SER A 169 10.16 20.94 11.82
C SER A 169 10.78 22.29 12.15
N CYS A 170 12.09 22.32 12.38
CA CYS A 170 12.84 23.55 12.56
C CYS A 170 13.70 23.78 11.31
N TRP A 171 13.23 24.62 10.38
CA TRP A 171 14.01 24.98 9.20
C TRP A 171 14.81 26.25 9.47
N GLN A 172 16.14 26.15 9.40
CA GLN A 172 17.05 27.30 9.60
C GLN A 172 16.79 28.10 10.88
N GLY A 173 16.35 27.43 11.95
CA GLY A 173 16.06 28.04 13.25
C GLY A 173 14.64 28.59 13.41
N TYR A 174 13.76 28.45 12.41
CA TYR A 174 12.35 28.84 12.51
C TYR A 174 11.46 27.60 12.69
N PRO A 175 10.55 27.59 13.69
CA PRO A 175 9.61 26.50 13.88
C PRO A 175 8.48 26.58 12.84
N LEU A 176 8.24 25.46 12.17
CA LEU A 176 7.08 25.22 11.32
C LEU A 176 6.21 24.18 12.02
N VAL A 177 4.93 24.50 12.25
CA VAL A 177 3.94 23.59 12.84
C VAL A 177 2.73 23.51 11.91
N ALA A 178 2.20 22.31 11.72
CA ALA A 178 1.04 22.10 10.87
C ALA A 178 0.14 20.98 11.40
N TRP A 179 -1.13 21.08 11.04
CA TRP A 179 -2.19 20.15 11.38
C TRP A 179 -2.85 19.63 10.11
N HIS A 180 -3.00 18.32 9.99
CA HIS A 180 -3.70 17.68 8.89
C HIS A 180 -4.77 16.73 9.42
N SER A 181 -5.97 16.77 8.83
CA SER A 181 -7.04 15.81 9.11
C SER A 181 -7.57 15.23 7.80
N SER A 182 -7.58 13.91 7.68
CA SER A 182 -8.26 13.21 6.59
C SER A 182 -9.48 12.47 7.11
N VAL A 183 -10.57 12.52 6.36
CA VAL A 183 -11.84 11.83 6.68
C VAL A 183 -11.96 10.62 5.78
N GLY A 184 -12.10 9.44 6.36
CA GLY A 184 -12.50 8.24 5.61
C GLY A 184 -14.02 8.21 5.49
N GLN A 185 -14.52 8.23 4.26
CA GLN A 185 -15.92 7.89 3.95
C GLN A 185 -15.91 6.57 3.18
N GLN A 186 -16.79 5.63 3.57
CA GLN A 186 -17.10 4.46 2.73
C GLN A 186 -18.10 4.87 1.64
#